data_AF-A0A7S2QNP3-F1
#
_entry.id   AF-A0A7S2QNP3-F1
#
_cell.length_a   1.000
_cell.length_b   1.000
_cell.length_c   1.000
_cell.angle_alpha   90.00
_cell.angle_beta   90.00
_cell.angle_gamma   90.00
#
_symmetry.space_group_name_H-M   'P 1'
#
loop_
_entity.id
_entity.type
_entity.pdbx_description
1 polymer ?
#
loop_
_entity_poly.entity_id
_entity_poly.type
_entity_poly.pdbx_seq_one_letter_code
_entity_poly.pdbx_strand_id
1 'polypeptide(L)'
;MKPAFDELRQNREMELTKAEFLELCPRALPETVDGLFSIFDRHPRNGNISYDEIAAFVLLACDGGSVEEKLESLFPFCDVDGDNLVSADELAAAIRMLYYAQFKDVEYMRFKVDRVVEEAMEGAEGESMTLMHFTEWARSNKPAVSELRDIMQKPILDKTDEEGLPQTWPIQAKMSFDKIKVENPVVELDGDEMTRIIWQMVKEKLIFPFLDMELDYYDLSITYRDETEDNVTLDAAKAVWLHNVGVKCPTITPDEARVLEFNLQQMWPSCGTLLRTKLDGTMFTAPITITNIPRYIPGWEKPIILGRHAQGDIGQACQLVSSAAGTFRLVFEPDGDGAGSAGVESQEAVVHQFTAGGGVMMGMYNTRESVENFAKCCFEHALHEELPLYLSTKRSTLKAYDSLFVDTFENMYQTHYKQPFEERGIWFQHLLINEMVAQVIKSNGGFIWACKNHDGDVLSDLVAQGFGSPGLMVSTLVCPDGKTLMTEAGHGTVTKHYRAFQRGEKTSTNPMACVFAWSRALAHRAKLDGNERLAFFSRALEEACITCVQRGIMSKDMASCAKESPESSEQWMLTEDLLNAFANELRIVLGKPLKATEKAQETPFADSGADVAAATSAGAE
;
A
#
# COMPACT_ATOMS: atom_id res chain seq x y z
N MET A 1 8.40 -5.95 -42.36
CA MET A 1 7.02 -5.95 -41.87
C MET A 1 6.09 -6.84 -42.70
N LYS A 2 5.71 -6.50 -43.94
CA LYS A 2 4.72 -7.31 -44.70
C LYS A 2 5.02 -8.83 -44.77
N PRO A 3 6.26 -9.29 -45.09
CA PRO A 3 6.55 -10.73 -45.11
C PRO A 3 6.44 -11.40 -43.73
N ALA A 4 6.89 -10.72 -42.67
CA ALA A 4 6.79 -11.18 -41.28
C ALA A 4 5.32 -11.30 -40.83
N PHE A 5 4.50 -10.33 -41.25
CA PHE A 5 3.07 -10.31 -40.97
C PHE A 5 2.33 -11.42 -41.71
N ASP A 6 2.67 -11.66 -42.99
CA ASP A 6 2.08 -12.73 -43.80
C ASP A 6 2.46 -14.13 -43.27
N GLU A 7 3.64 -14.29 -42.67
CA GLU A 7 4.12 -15.55 -42.06
C GLU A 7 3.47 -15.81 -40.68
N LEU A 8 3.46 -14.80 -39.79
CA LEU A 8 2.75 -14.87 -38.51
C LEU A 8 1.24 -15.11 -38.68
N ARG A 9 0.63 -14.54 -39.73
CA ARG A 9 -0.78 -14.77 -40.06
C ARG A 9 -1.08 -16.23 -40.40
N GLN A 10 -0.13 -16.95 -41.00
CA GLN A 10 -0.31 -18.35 -41.41
C GLN A 10 -0.08 -19.33 -40.26
N ASN A 11 0.61 -18.93 -39.19
CA ASN A 11 0.91 -19.79 -38.04
C ASN A 11 0.85 -19.00 -36.72
N ARG A 12 -0.29 -19.09 -36.02
CA ARG A 12 -0.59 -18.30 -34.82
C ARG A 12 0.26 -18.65 -33.58
N GLU A 13 0.78 -19.88 -33.51
CA GLU A 13 1.67 -20.30 -32.41
C GLU A 13 3.12 -19.84 -32.63
N MET A 14 3.42 -19.32 -33.81
CA MET A 14 4.72 -18.76 -34.11
C MET A 14 4.84 -17.40 -33.44
N GLU A 15 5.91 -17.20 -32.69
CA GLU A 15 6.30 -15.89 -32.18
C GLU A 15 7.67 -15.55 -32.76
N LEU A 16 7.88 -14.28 -33.13
CA LEU A 16 9.17 -13.82 -33.64
C LEU A 16 10.07 -13.40 -32.49
N THR A 17 11.19 -14.10 -32.30
CA THR A 17 12.25 -13.64 -31.40
C THR A 17 12.87 -12.34 -31.94
N LYS A 18 13.57 -11.60 -31.07
CA LYS A 18 14.31 -10.39 -31.46
C LYS A 18 15.30 -10.63 -32.60
N ALA A 19 15.93 -11.80 -32.64
CA ALA A 19 16.87 -12.17 -33.69
C ALA A 19 16.15 -12.39 -35.04
N GLU A 20 15.03 -13.11 -35.05
CA GLU A 20 14.22 -13.36 -36.25
C GLU A 20 13.60 -12.06 -36.78
N PHE A 21 13.12 -11.19 -35.88
CA PHE A 21 12.61 -9.88 -36.26
C PHE A 21 13.68 -8.97 -36.90
N LEU A 22 14.93 -9.05 -36.43
CA LEU A 22 16.08 -8.36 -37.00
C LEU A 22 16.43 -8.88 -38.40
N GLU A 23 16.40 -10.20 -38.61
CA GLU A 23 16.63 -10.83 -39.92
C GLU A 23 15.59 -10.40 -40.96
N LEU A 24 14.36 -10.14 -40.52
CA LEU A 24 13.25 -9.66 -41.35
C LEU A 24 13.33 -8.14 -41.67
N CYS A 25 14.20 -7.42 -40.98
CA CYS A 25 14.45 -5.97 -41.16
C CYS A 25 15.94 -5.67 -41.50
N PRO A 26 16.53 -6.29 -42.55
CA PRO A 26 17.98 -6.30 -42.77
C PRO A 26 18.61 -4.93 -43.12
N ARG A 27 17.78 -3.88 -43.25
CA ARG A 27 18.18 -2.50 -43.56
C ARG A 27 17.95 -1.52 -42.41
N ALA A 28 17.34 -1.95 -41.31
CA ALA A 28 17.11 -1.11 -40.15
C ALA A 28 18.34 -1.11 -39.24
N LEU A 29 18.64 0.03 -38.61
CA LEU A 29 19.71 0.13 -37.62
C LEU A 29 19.31 -0.71 -36.38
N PRO A 30 20.26 -1.36 -35.69
CA PRO A 30 19.97 -2.15 -34.49
C PRO A 30 19.18 -1.36 -33.44
N GLU A 31 19.48 -0.08 -33.24
CA GLU A 31 18.75 0.78 -32.28
C GLU A 31 17.28 1.02 -32.71
N THR A 32 17.02 1.12 -34.02
CA THR A 32 15.66 1.25 -34.57
C THR A 32 14.88 -0.05 -34.44
N VAL A 33 15.55 -1.19 -34.63
CA VAL A 33 14.95 -2.51 -34.45
C VAL A 33 14.65 -2.76 -32.98
N ASP A 34 15.52 -2.35 -32.07
CA ASP A 34 15.31 -2.42 -30.63
C ASP A 34 14.11 -1.59 -30.18
N GLY A 35 14.00 -0.36 -30.69
CA GLY A 35 12.84 0.49 -30.48
C GLY A 35 11.55 -0.17 -30.98
N LEU A 36 11.52 -0.58 -32.26
CA LEU A 36 10.36 -1.25 -32.85
C LEU A 36 10.01 -2.55 -32.12
N PHE A 37 10.98 -3.37 -31.78
CA PHE A 37 10.75 -4.64 -31.07
C PHE A 37 10.12 -4.38 -29.70
N SER A 38 10.62 -3.38 -28.96
CA SER A 38 10.05 -2.97 -27.67
C SER A 38 8.65 -2.36 -27.77
N ILE A 39 8.28 -1.84 -28.94
CA ILE A 39 6.95 -1.32 -29.24
C ILE A 39 5.95 -2.46 -29.50
N PHE A 40 6.39 -3.55 -30.12
CA PHE A 40 5.56 -4.71 -30.45
C PHE A 40 5.46 -5.73 -29.29
N ASP A 41 6.55 -6.10 -28.61
CA ASP A 41 6.60 -7.03 -27.47
C ASP A 41 6.00 -6.38 -26.21
N ARG A 42 4.68 -6.53 -26.08
CA ARG A 42 3.85 -5.80 -25.11
C ARG A 42 3.19 -6.75 -24.13
N HIS A 43 2.63 -7.90 -24.54
CA HIS A 43 2.09 -8.91 -23.61
C HIS A 43 1.84 -10.32 -24.19
N PRO A 44 2.21 -11.38 -23.45
CA PRO A 44 3.08 -11.33 -22.27
C PRO A 44 4.44 -10.81 -22.72
N ARG A 45 5.10 -9.98 -21.92
CA ARG A 45 6.41 -9.41 -22.29
C ARG A 45 7.49 -10.49 -22.18
N ASN A 46 7.41 -11.45 -23.10
CA ASN A 46 8.08 -12.73 -23.08
C ASN A 46 9.33 -12.72 -23.97
N GLY A 47 9.61 -11.59 -24.63
CA GLY A 47 10.76 -11.42 -25.51
C GLY A 47 10.51 -11.85 -26.95
N ASN A 48 9.26 -12.14 -27.33
CA ASN A 48 8.84 -12.51 -28.67
C ASN A 48 7.66 -11.63 -29.14
N ILE A 49 7.42 -11.58 -30.45
CA ILE A 49 6.32 -10.82 -31.05
C ILE A 49 5.31 -11.78 -31.70
N SER A 50 4.06 -11.68 -31.30
CA SER A 50 2.93 -12.42 -31.87
C SER A 50 2.25 -11.68 -33.04
N TYR A 51 1.43 -12.41 -33.81
CA TYR A 51 0.56 -11.82 -34.84
C TYR A 51 -0.37 -10.74 -34.26
N ASP A 52 -0.98 -11.03 -33.10
CA ASP A 52 -1.99 -10.19 -32.47
C ASP A 52 -1.39 -8.85 -32.00
N GLU A 53 -0.12 -8.83 -31.57
CA GLU A 53 0.63 -7.62 -31.20
C GLU A 53 0.93 -6.71 -32.40
N ILE A 54 1.32 -7.29 -33.55
CA ILE A 54 1.57 -6.50 -34.77
C ILE A 54 0.25 -5.94 -35.32
N ALA A 55 -0.83 -6.73 -35.31
CA ALA A 55 -2.14 -6.30 -35.77
C ALA A 55 -2.67 -5.12 -34.94
N ALA A 56 -2.61 -5.22 -33.61
CA ALA A 56 -3.04 -4.14 -32.72
C ALA A 56 -2.25 -2.85 -32.92
N PHE A 57 -0.94 -2.94 -33.10
CA PHE A 57 -0.12 -1.78 -33.41
C PHE A 57 -0.48 -1.16 -34.76
N VAL A 58 -0.63 -1.95 -35.83
CA VAL A 58 -1.01 -1.43 -37.16
C VAL A 58 -2.35 -0.69 -37.10
N LEU A 59 -3.33 -1.22 -36.38
CA LEU A 59 -4.64 -0.60 -36.21
C LEU A 59 -4.57 0.75 -35.46
N LEU A 60 -3.70 0.84 -34.45
CA LEU A 60 -3.57 2.03 -33.62
C LEU A 60 -2.60 3.07 -34.21
N ALA A 61 -1.62 2.66 -35.00
CA ALA A 61 -0.58 3.52 -35.57
C ALA A 61 -0.92 4.06 -36.98
N CYS A 62 -2.00 3.60 -37.61
CA CYS A 62 -2.44 4.12 -38.90
C CYS A 62 -3.12 5.50 -38.75
N ASP A 63 -2.50 6.58 -39.23
CA ASP A 63 -3.08 7.94 -39.25
C ASP A 63 -4.14 8.16 -40.36
N GLY A 64 -4.33 7.18 -41.25
CA GLY A 64 -5.32 7.24 -42.34
C GLY A 64 -6.64 6.53 -42.01
N GLY A 65 -7.76 7.10 -42.47
CA GLY A 65 -9.11 6.53 -42.36
C GLY A 65 -9.92 7.07 -41.17
N SER A 66 -11.25 7.09 -41.29
CA SER A 66 -12.14 7.42 -40.17
C SER A 66 -12.08 6.33 -39.09
N VAL A 67 -12.52 6.62 -37.87
CA VAL A 67 -12.51 5.64 -36.76
C VAL A 67 -13.44 4.46 -37.08
N GLU A 68 -14.51 4.73 -37.82
CA GLU A 68 -15.43 3.72 -38.36
C GLU A 68 -14.74 2.84 -39.40
N GLU A 69 -13.95 3.41 -40.31
CA GLU A 69 -13.16 2.64 -41.29
C GLU A 69 -12.10 1.77 -40.61
N LYS A 70 -11.47 2.26 -39.54
CA LYS A 70 -10.52 1.49 -38.70
C LYS A 70 -11.21 0.35 -37.95
N LEU A 71 -12.38 0.59 -37.37
CA LEU A 71 -13.19 -0.46 -36.75
C LEU A 71 -13.66 -1.49 -37.77
N GLU A 72 -14.10 -1.09 -38.95
CA GLU A 72 -14.49 -2.02 -40.03
C GLU A 72 -13.30 -2.84 -40.52
N SER A 73 -12.10 -2.25 -40.54
CA SER A 73 -10.87 -2.94 -40.90
C SER A 73 -10.47 -4.04 -39.92
N LEU A 74 -11.03 -4.08 -38.71
CA LEU A 74 -10.81 -5.18 -37.76
C LEU A 74 -11.30 -6.51 -38.31
N PHE A 75 -12.34 -6.53 -39.13
CA PHE A 75 -12.93 -7.77 -39.61
C PHE A 75 -11.90 -8.66 -40.34
N PRO A 76 -11.14 -8.18 -41.35
CA PRO A 76 -10.05 -8.93 -41.96
C PRO A 76 -8.90 -9.34 -41.02
N PHE A 77 -8.74 -8.68 -39.86
CA PHE A 77 -7.75 -9.06 -38.85
C PHE A 77 -8.29 -10.13 -37.89
N CYS A 78 -9.60 -10.15 -37.65
CA CYS A 78 -10.30 -11.13 -36.82
C CYS A 78 -10.68 -12.41 -37.59
N ASP A 79 -11.00 -12.30 -38.89
CA ASP A 79 -11.30 -13.42 -39.82
C ASP A 79 -9.96 -14.04 -40.27
N VAL A 80 -9.41 -14.86 -39.39
CA VAL A 80 -8.03 -15.37 -39.51
C VAL A 80 -7.96 -16.61 -40.40
N ASP A 81 -8.97 -17.48 -40.34
CA ASP A 81 -9.04 -18.68 -41.17
C ASP A 81 -9.57 -18.41 -42.61
N GLY A 82 -10.06 -17.19 -42.85
CA GLY A 82 -10.52 -16.73 -44.15
C GLY A 82 -11.87 -17.33 -44.56
N ASP A 83 -12.63 -17.84 -43.58
CA ASP A 83 -13.96 -18.40 -43.80
C ASP A 83 -15.05 -17.31 -44.00
N ASN A 84 -14.68 -16.03 -43.82
CA ASN A 84 -15.55 -14.84 -43.87
C ASN A 84 -16.54 -14.76 -42.69
N LEU A 85 -16.18 -15.36 -41.57
CA LEU A 85 -16.85 -15.26 -40.27
C LEU A 85 -15.83 -14.82 -39.20
N VAL A 86 -16.35 -14.28 -38.09
CA VAL A 86 -15.54 -13.95 -36.91
C VAL A 86 -16.19 -14.59 -35.69
N SER A 87 -15.49 -15.51 -35.04
CA SER A 87 -15.92 -16.16 -33.81
C SER A 87 -15.74 -15.27 -32.57
N ALA A 88 -16.38 -15.65 -31.46
CA ALA A 88 -16.22 -14.95 -30.17
C ALA A 88 -14.76 -14.93 -29.69
N ASP A 89 -14.03 -16.01 -29.87
CA ASP A 89 -12.63 -16.13 -29.43
C ASP A 89 -11.68 -15.27 -30.28
N GLU A 90 -11.91 -15.22 -31.61
CA GLU A 90 -11.14 -14.37 -32.52
C GLU A 90 -11.36 -12.89 -32.21
N LEU A 91 -12.63 -12.50 -31.98
CA LEU A 91 -12.97 -11.14 -31.60
C LEU A 91 -12.40 -10.76 -30.23
N ALA A 92 -12.48 -11.67 -29.25
CA ALA A 92 -11.92 -11.47 -27.92
C ALA A 92 -10.41 -11.24 -27.95
N ALA A 93 -9.67 -11.99 -28.78
CA ALA A 93 -8.23 -11.85 -28.92
C ALA A 93 -7.85 -10.47 -29.48
N ALA A 94 -8.50 -10.04 -30.57
CA ALA A 94 -8.25 -8.74 -31.19
C ALA A 94 -8.57 -7.57 -30.26
N ILE A 95 -9.71 -7.61 -29.57
CA ILE A 95 -10.11 -6.56 -28.61
C ILE A 95 -9.16 -6.52 -27.42
N ARG A 96 -8.76 -7.68 -26.88
CA ARG A 96 -7.83 -7.77 -25.74
C ARG A 96 -6.52 -7.06 -26.05
N MET A 97 -5.99 -7.20 -27.26
CA MET A 97 -4.77 -6.50 -27.67
C MET A 97 -4.96 -5.00 -27.87
N LEU A 98 -6.11 -4.54 -28.39
CA LEU A 98 -6.43 -3.11 -28.45
C LEU A 98 -6.48 -2.46 -27.07
N TYR A 99 -7.14 -3.11 -26.11
CA TYR A 99 -7.16 -2.64 -24.73
C TYR A 99 -5.77 -2.72 -24.10
N TYR A 100 -5.01 -3.78 -24.36
CA TYR A 100 -3.66 -3.95 -23.81
C TYR A 100 -2.73 -2.84 -24.25
N ALA A 101 -2.74 -2.52 -25.54
CA ALA A 101 -1.93 -1.45 -26.11
C ALA A 101 -2.15 -0.09 -25.42
N GLN A 102 -3.33 0.12 -24.83
CA GLN A 102 -3.74 1.38 -24.21
C GLN A 102 -3.70 1.40 -22.66
N PHE A 103 -4.09 0.34 -21.96
CA PHE A 103 -4.41 0.39 -20.52
C PHE A 103 -3.48 -0.41 -19.60
N LYS A 104 -2.73 -1.40 -20.10
CA LYS A 104 -1.72 -2.16 -19.34
C LYS A 104 -2.21 -2.79 -18.00
N ASP A 105 -3.50 -3.16 -17.88
CA ASP A 105 -4.10 -3.82 -16.69
C ASP A 105 -4.90 -5.08 -17.10
N VAL A 106 -4.38 -6.26 -16.79
CA VAL A 106 -4.89 -7.57 -17.27
C VAL A 106 -6.31 -7.88 -16.76
N GLU A 107 -6.65 -7.51 -15.54
CA GLU A 107 -7.90 -7.90 -14.89
C GLU A 107 -9.05 -6.96 -15.27
N TYR A 108 -8.76 -5.64 -15.34
CA TYR A 108 -9.67 -4.63 -15.89
C TYR A 108 -10.07 -4.93 -17.33
N MET A 109 -9.12 -5.42 -18.13
CA MET A 109 -9.35 -5.72 -19.55
C MET A 109 -10.20 -6.96 -19.74
N ARG A 110 -10.03 -8.02 -18.94
CA ARG A 110 -10.81 -9.26 -19.11
C ARG A 110 -12.31 -8.98 -19.06
N PHE A 111 -12.76 -8.24 -18.04
CA PHE A 111 -14.17 -7.89 -17.89
C PHE A 111 -14.70 -7.00 -19.03
N LYS A 112 -13.88 -6.09 -19.56
CA LYS A 112 -14.28 -5.23 -20.68
C LYS A 112 -14.31 -5.97 -22.02
N VAL A 113 -13.34 -6.83 -22.28
CA VAL A 113 -13.28 -7.69 -23.47
C VAL A 113 -14.53 -8.56 -23.51
N ASP A 114 -14.85 -9.24 -22.42
CA ASP A 114 -16.01 -10.13 -22.34
C ASP A 114 -17.31 -9.38 -22.63
N ARG A 115 -17.47 -8.17 -22.08
CA ARG A 115 -18.63 -7.31 -22.33
C ARG A 115 -18.72 -6.83 -23.79
N VAL A 116 -17.59 -6.49 -24.40
CA VAL A 116 -17.55 -6.03 -25.80
C VAL A 116 -17.91 -7.19 -26.74
N VAL A 117 -17.39 -8.38 -26.48
CA VAL A 117 -17.67 -9.59 -27.25
C VAL A 117 -19.13 -10.00 -27.10
N GLU A 118 -19.68 -9.99 -25.88
CA GLU A 118 -21.09 -10.29 -25.64
C GLU A 118 -22.02 -9.31 -26.40
N GLU A 119 -21.71 -8.01 -26.36
CA GLU A 119 -22.47 -6.97 -27.06
C GLU A 119 -22.36 -7.05 -28.59
N ALA A 120 -21.21 -7.51 -29.10
CA ALA A 120 -20.96 -7.72 -30.53
C ALA A 120 -21.71 -8.94 -31.07
N MET A 121 -21.71 -10.03 -30.30
CA MET A 121 -22.34 -11.30 -30.68
C MET A 121 -23.87 -11.28 -30.52
N GLU A 122 -24.41 -10.26 -29.86
CA GLU A 122 -25.85 -10.05 -29.71
C GLU A 122 -26.56 -9.86 -31.07
N GLY A 123 -27.22 -10.92 -31.54
CA GLY A 123 -27.95 -10.95 -32.82
C GLY A 123 -27.25 -11.72 -33.94
N ALA A 124 -26.08 -12.32 -33.68
CA ALA A 124 -25.44 -13.26 -34.60
C ALA A 124 -26.18 -14.61 -34.65
N GLU A 125 -26.38 -15.17 -35.84
CA GLU A 125 -26.90 -16.53 -35.99
C GLU A 125 -25.75 -17.54 -35.85
N GLY A 126 -25.62 -18.14 -34.65
CA GLY A 126 -24.49 -19.01 -34.31
C GLY A 126 -23.36 -18.26 -33.58
N GLU A 127 -22.37 -18.99 -33.05
CA GLU A 127 -21.23 -18.43 -32.28
C GLU A 127 -20.24 -17.61 -33.14
N SER A 128 -20.69 -17.06 -34.28
CA SER A 128 -19.85 -16.36 -35.25
C SER A 128 -20.63 -15.27 -36.01
N MET A 129 -19.94 -14.18 -36.37
CA MET A 129 -20.51 -13.01 -37.04
C MET A 129 -20.06 -12.92 -38.51
N THR A 130 -20.97 -12.58 -39.41
CA THR A 130 -20.63 -12.23 -40.80
C THR A 130 -20.09 -10.80 -40.92
N LEU A 131 -19.40 -10.48 -42.02
CA LEU A 131 -18.94 -9.11 -42.32
C LEU A 131 -20.07 -8.06 -42.24
N MET A 132 -21.28 -8.43 -42.66
CA MET A 132 -22.44 -7.54 -42.61
C MET A 132 -22.85 -7.22 -41.16
N HIS A 133 -22.96 -8.24 -40.30
CA HIS A 133 -23.28 -8.04 -38.89
C HIS A 133 -22.17 -7.30 -38.13
N PHE A 134 -20.91 -7.61 -38.43
CA PHE A 134 -19.77 -6.91 -37.85
C PHE A 134 -19.76 -5.42 -38.22
N THR A 135 -20.05 -5.10 -39.48
CA THR A 135 -20.14 -3.71 -39.95
C THR A 135 -21.30 -2.95 -39.30
N GLU A 136 -22.46 -3.60 -39.13
CA GLU A 136 -23.60 -3.00 -38.41
C GLU A 136 -23.29 -2.74 -36.94
N TRP A 137 -22.62 -3.69 -36.26
CA TRP A 137 -22.15 -3.51 -34.89
C TRP A 137 -21.13 -2.37 -34.80
N ALA A 138 -20.09 -2.36 -35.64
CA ALA A 138 -19.05 -1.32 -35.67
C ALA A 138 -19.60 0.10 -35.94
N ARG A 139 -20.72 0.21 -36.65
CA ARG A 139 -21.44 1.48 -36.92
C ARG A 139 -22.49 1.84 -35.87
N SER A 140 -22.78 0.94 -34.93
CA SER A 140 -23.79 1.19 -33.90
C SER A 140 -23.35 2.28 -32.90
N ASN A 141 -24.32 2.80 -32.15
CA ASN A 141 -24.07 3.68 -31.00
C ASN A 141 -24.08 2.91 -29.68
N LYS A 142 -23.80 1.60 -29.72
CA LYS A 142 -23.76 0.81 -28.50
C LYS A 142 -22.55 1.23 -27.62
N PRO A 143 -22.63 1.06 -26.28
CA PRO A 143 -21.60 1.49 -25.36
C PRO A 143 -20.20 0.91 -25.64
N ALA A 144 -20.10 -0.38 -25.99
CA ALA A 144 -18.79 -1.01 -26.22
C ALA A 144 -18.11 -0.46 -27.48
N VAL A 145 -18.88 -0.14 -28.52
CA VAL A 145 -18.39 0.45 -29.77
C VAL A 145 -17.92 1.89 -29.54
N SER A 146 -18.67 2.66 -28.75
CA SER A 146 -18.26 4.02 -28.38
C SER A 146 -16.93 4.03 -27.62
N GLU A 147 -16.74 3.05 -26.73
CA GLU A 147 -15.49 2.88 -26.00
C GLU A 147 -14.32 2.47 -26.91
N LEU A 148 -14.54 1.54 -27.84
CA LEU A 148 -13.51 1.18 -28.83
C LEU A 148 -13.12 2.36 -29.72
N ARG A 149 -14.09 3.21 -30.11
CA ARG A 149 -13.80 4.46 -30.83
C ARG A 149 -12.91 5.38 -30.01
N ASP A 150 -13.19 5.55 -28.72
CA ASP A 150 -12.37 6.36 -27.81
C ASP A 150 -10.94 5.80 -27.65
N ILE A 151 -10.77 4.48 -27.67
CA ILE A 151 -9.44 3.82 -27.62
C ILE A 151 -8.67 4.08 -28.91
N MET A 152 -9.31 3.88 -30.07
CA MET A 152 -8.68 4.06 -31.38
C MET A 152 -8.39 5.52 -31.74
N GLN A 153 -8.97 6.48 -31.02
CA GLN A 153 -8.68 7.90 -31.14
C GLN A 153 -7.53 8.37 -30.24
N LYS A 154 -7.11 7.57 -29.25
CA LYS A 154 -6.03 7.93 -28.34
C LYS A 154 -4.67 7.62 -28.99
N PRO A 155 -3.69 8.53 -28.91
CA PRO A 155 -2.33 8.22 -29.33
C PRO A 155 -1.77 7.06 -28.49
N ILE A 156 -1.10 6.11 -29.15
CA ILE A 156 -0.35 5.05 -28.45
C ILE A 156 0.68 5.75 -27.58
N LEU A 157 0.59 5.57 -26.26
CA LEU A 157 1.57 6.13 -25.33
C LEU A 157 2.93 5.47 -25.55
N ASP A 158 3.77 6.11 -26.37
CA ASP A 158 5.20 5.85 -26.43
C ASP A 158 5.94 6.74 -25.43
N LYS A 159 7.03 6.22 -24.85
CA LYS A 159 7.86 6.91 -23.85
C LYS A 159 8.79 7.96 -24.48
N THR A 160 8.63 8.28 -25.75
CA THR A 160 9.45 9.24 -26.47
C THR A 160 8.54 10.15 -27.27
N ASP A 161 8.20 11.30 -26.68
CA ASP A 161 8.50 12.61 -27.28
C ASP A 161 7.80 13.71 -26.49
N GLU A 162 8.64 14.63 -26.01
CA GLU A 162 8.25 16.00 -25.71
C GLU A 162 7.59 16.61 -26.96
N GLU A 163 6.54 17.42 -26.75
CA GLU A 163 5.83 18.23 -27.75
C GLU A 163 4.71 17.53 -28.56
N GLY A 164 3.46 17.77 -28.13
CA GLY A 164 2.31 17.81 -29.04
C GLY A 164 1.06 17.03 -28.61
N LEU A 165 0.34 17.51 -27.59
CA LEU A 165 -1.05 17.08 -27.33
C LEU A 165 -2.05 18.20 -27.70
N PRO A 166 -3.17 17.89 -28.38
CA PRO A 166 -4.19 18.88 -28.72
C PRO A 166 -5.13 19.15 -27.54
N GLN A 167 -5.15 20.42 -27.15
CA GLN A 167 -6.18 21.19 -26.44
C GLN A 167 -7.08 20.46 -25.42
N THR A 168 -6.52 20.17 -24.25
CA THR A 168 -7.19 20.52 -23.00
C THR A 168 -6.39 21.64 -22.33
N TRP A 169 -7.10 22.64 -21.78
CA TRP A 169 -6.61 23.91 -21.21
C TRP A 169 -5.13 23.93 -20.75
N PRO A 170 -4.25 24.79 -21.32
CA PRO A 170 -2.86 24.82 -20.92
C PRO A 170 -2.70 25.65 -19.64
N ILE A 171 -2.34 25.00 -18.54
CA ILE A 171 -1.35 25.60 -17.64
C ILE A 171 -0.02 25.00 -18.10
N GLN A 172 0.73 25.75 -18.91
CA GLN A 172 2.09 25.38 -19.28
C GLN A 172 2.93 25.19 -18.02
N ALA A 173 3.14 23.94 -17.60
CA ALA A 173 4.25 23.60 -16.72
C ALA A 173 5.53 23.68 -17.56
N LYS A 174 6.03 24.90 -17.78
CA LYS A 174 7.38 25.18 -18.26
C LYS A 174 8.42 24.89 -17.17
N MET A 175 8.42 23.68 -16.62
CA MET A 175 9.53 23.17 -15.84
C MET A 175 9.72 21.70 -16.16
N SER A 176 10.75 21.39 -16.94
CA SER A 176 11.33 20.05 -16.97
C SER A 176 11.81 19.76 -15.53
N PHE A 177 11.04 18.96 -14.78
CA PHE A 177 11.44 18.56 -13.44
C PHE A 177 12.39 17.37 -13.55
N ASP A 178 13.67 17.61 -13.30
CA ASP A 178 14.66 16.54 -13.21
C ASP A 178 14.28 15.62 -12.05
N LYS A 179 13.81 14.41 -12.40
CA LYS A 179 13.38 13.41 -11.42
C LYS A 179 14.46 13.19 -10.37
N ILE A 180 14.03 13.01 -9.13
CA ILE A 180 14.92 12.74 -8.01
C ILE A 180 15.26 11.25 -8.08
N LYS A 181 16.55 10.96 -8.27
CA LYS A 181 17.06 9.59 -8.25
C LYS A 181 17.01 9.04 -6.83
N VAL A 182 16.48 7.83 -6.68
CA VAL A 182 16.49 7.06 -5.44
C VAL A 182 17.40 5.84 -5.67
N GLU A 183 18.48 5.73 -4.90
CA GLU A 183 19.55 4.77 -5.19
C GLU A 183 19.21 3.35 -4.76
N ASN A 184 18.60 3.21 -3.58
CA ASN A 184 18.21 1.93 -3.02
C ASN A 184 16.70 1.72 -3.16
N PRO A 185 16.24 0.47 -3.38
CA PRO A 185 14.83 0.21 -3.58
C PRO A 185 14.02 0.43 -2.30
N VAL A 186 12.72 0.66 -2.51
CA VAL A 186 11.68 0.60 -1.48
C VAL A 186 10.83 -0.62 -1.78
N VAL A 187 10.54 -1.43 -0.76
CA VAL A 187 9.68 -2.61 -0.92
C VAL A 187 8.24 -2.15 -0.95
N GLU A 188 7.55 -2.40 -2.06
CA GLU A 188 6.13 -2.11 -2.22
C GLU A 188 5.32 -3.35 -1.89
N LEU A 189 4.43 -3.24 -0.91
CA LEU A 189 3.51 -4.30 -0.51
C LEU A 189 2.11 -3.84 -0.93
N ASP A 190 1.66 -4.27 -2.10
CA ASP A 190 0.35 -3.90 -2.65
C ASP A 190 -0.79 -4.55 -1.87
N GLY A 191 -2.04 -4.17 -2.14
CA GLY A 191 -3.18 -4.61 -1.35
C GLY A 191 -4.46 -4.73 -2.13
N ASP A 192 -5.59 -4.47 -1.47
CA ASP A 192 -6.91 -4.85 -1.97
C ASP A 192 -7.88 -3.67 -2.16
N GLU A 193 -8.96 -3.94 -2.90
CA GLU A 193 -10.18 -3.11 -3.01
C GLU A 193 -9.91 -1.62 -3.35
N MET A 194 -10.57 -0.69 -2.64
CA MET A 194 -10.52 0.74 -2.96
C MET A 194 -9.12 1.30 -2.72
N THR A 195 -8.41 0.77 -1.73
CA THR A 195 -7.05 1.18 -1.42
C THR A 195 -6.06 0.79 -2.51
N ARG A 196 -6.19 -0.39 -3.14
CA ARG A 196 -5.38 -0.78 -4.31
C ARG A 196 -5.51 0.23 -5.46
N ILE A 197 -6.74 0.68 -5.74
CA ILE A 197 -7.01 1.69 -6.77
C ILE A 197 -6.33 3.02 -6.42
N ILE A 198 -6.49 3.48 -5.17
CA ILE A 198 -5.84 4.71 -4.69
C ILE A 198 -4.33 4.59 -4.74
N TRP A 199 -3.79 3.43 -4.35
CA TRP A 199 -2.36 3.15 -4.30
C TRP A 199 -1.71 3.35 -5.67
N GLN A 200 -2.32 2.79 -6.72
CA GLN A 200 -1.88 3.00 -8.09
C GLN A 200 -1.94 4.47 -8.50
N MET A 201 -3.05 5.17 -8.21
CA MET A 201 -3.17 6.60 -8.52
C MET A 201 -2.14 7.47 -7.77
N VAL A 202 -1.81 7.13 -6.52
CA VAL A 202 -0.74 7.79 -5.75
C VAL A 202 0.59 7.62 -6.46
N LYS A 203 0.95 6.38 -6.85
CA LYS A 203 2.18 6.11 -7.59
C LYS A 203 2.27 6.92 -8.89
N GLU A 204 1.21 6.85 -9.70
CA GLU A 204 1.18 7.49 -11.02
C GLU A 204 1.14 9.02 -10.99
N LYS A 205 0.42 9.62 -10.03
CA LYS A 205 0.19 11.08 -10.00
C LYS A 205 1.15 11.81 -9.06
N LEU A 206 1.63 11.15 -8.00
CA LEU A 206 2.38 11.79 -6.92
C LEU A 206 3.80 11.27 -6.75
N ILE A 207 4.14 10.05 -7.18
CA ILE A 207 5.47 9.46 -6.95
C ILE A 207 6.31 9.44 -8.25
N PHE A 208 5.94 8.62 -9.23
CA PHE A 208 6.69 8.41 -10.47
C PHE A 208 6.85 9.62 -11.40
N PRO A 209 6.00 10.66 -11.36
CA PRO A 209 6.27 11.89 -12.09
C PRO A 209 7.49 12.64 -11.56
N PHE A 210 7.87 12.44 -10.29
CA PHE A 210 8.91 13.21 -9.61
C PHE A 210 10.12 12.37 -9.22
N LEU A 211 9.96 11.05 -9.07
CA LEU A 211 11.03 10.14 -8.63
C LEU A 211 11.43 9.17 -9.75
N ASP A 212 12.73 8.94 -9.86
CA ASP A 212 13.33 7.85 -10.61
C ASP A 212 13.82 6.81 -9.59
N MET A 213 13.03 5.75 -9.41
CA MET A 213 13.24 4.77 -8.35
C MET A 213 12.84 3.37 -8.80
N GLU A 214 13.53 2.38 -8.24
CA GLU A 214 13.17 0.97 -8.36
C GLU A 214 12.33 0.55 -7.15
N LEU A 215 11.30 -0.26 -7.40
CA LEU A 215 10.46 -0.84 -6.37
C LEU A 215 10.66 -2.36 -6.37
N ASP A 216 10.89 -2.92 -5.19
CA ASP A 216 10.82 -4.37 -5.00
C ASP A 216 9.37 -4.72 -4.65
N TYR A 217 8.61 -5.17 -5.66
CA TYR A 217 7.15 -5.24 -5.63
C TYR A 217 6.64 -6.62 -5.18
N TYR A 218 5.70 -6.62 -4.24
CA TYR A 218 4.99 -7.80 -3.76
C TYR A 218 3.49 -7.53 -3.76
N ASP A 219 2.73 -8.35 -4.50
CA ASP A 219 1.27 -8.28 -4.49
C ASP A 219 0.73 -9.02 -3.26
N LEU A 220 0.22 -8.29 -2.26
CA LEU A 220 -0.40 -8.91 -1.07
C LEU A 220 -1.93 -8.89 -1.14
N SER A 221 -2.51 -8.77 -2.34
CA SER A 221 -3.93 -8.99 -2.54
C SER A 221 -4.36 -10.37 -2.07
N ILE A 222 -5.61 -10.50 -1.62
CA ILE A 222 -6.11 -11.75 -1.05
C ILE A 222 -6.08 -12.90 -2.05
N THR A 223 -6.25 -12.62 -3.35
CA THR A 223 -6.19 -13.61 -4.42
C THR A 223 -4.77 -14.12 -4.64
N TYR A 224 -3.77 -13.25 -4.76
CA TYR A 224 -2.39 -13.69 -4.96
C TYR A 224 -1.80 -14.33 -3.69
N ARG A 225 -2.23 -13.89 -2.51
CA ARG A 225 -1.93 -14.59 -1.26
C ARG A 225 -2.52 -16.01 -1.26
N ASP A 226 -3.75 -16.19 -1.72
CA ASP A 226 -4.34 -17.54 -1.83
C ASP A 226 -3.59 -18.41 -2.84
N GLU A 227 -3.26 -17.87 -4.02
CA GLU A 227 -2.51 -18.57 -5.07
C GLU A 227 -1.12 -19.03 -4.60
N THR A 228 -0.45 -18.24 -3.77
CA THR A 228 0.92 -18.52 -3.28
C THR A 228 0.94 -19.23 -1.92
N GLU A 229 -0.20 -19.67 -1.41
CA GLU A 229 -0.35 -20.23 -0.07
C GLU A 229 0.23 -19.31 1.03
N ASP A 230 0.06 -18.00 0.85
CA ASP A 230 0.54 -16.89 1.68
C ASP A 230 2.08 -16.75 1.77
N ASN A 231 2.83 -17.48 0.92
CA ASN A 231 4.29 -17.38 0.87
C ASN A 231 4.76 -15.98 0.41
N VAL A 232 3.99 -15.30 -0.46
CA VAL A 232 4.31 -13.93 -0.90
C VAL A 232 4.45 -12.96 0.29
N THR A 233 3.65 -13.14 1.34
CA THR A 233 3.72 -12.31 2.55
C THR A 233 5.03 -12.56 3.31
N LEU A 234 5.52 -13.79 3.32
CA LEU A 234 6.80 -14.15 3.94
C LEU A 234 7.98 -13.60 3.14
N ASP A 235 7.90 -13.63 1.81
CA ASP A 235 8.93 -13.10 0.94
C ASP A 235 9.00 -11.57 1.00
N ALA A 236 7.84 -10.91 1.04
CA ALA A 236 7.75 -9.46 1.31
C ALA A 236 8.39 -9.09 2.65
N ALA A 237 8.18 -9.87 3.72
CA ALA A 237 8.82 -9.63 5.01
C ALA A 237 10.36 -9.72 4.93
N LYS A 238 10.88 -10.70 4.19
CA LYS A 238 12.33 -10.85 3.97
C LYS A 238 12.90 -9.69 3.16
N ALA A 239 12.17 -9.23 2.13
CA ALA A 239 12.55 -8.08 1.34
C ALA A 239 12.60 -6.80 2.17
N VAL A 240 11.61 -6.57 3.02
CA VAL A 240 11.61 -5.41 3.95
C VAL A 240 12.82 -5.47 4.88
N TRP A 241 13.16 -6.64 5.42
CA TRP A 241 14.39 -6.84 6.19
C TRP A 241 15.66 -6.51 5.38
N LEU A 242 15.73 -6.95 4.13
CA LEU A 242 16.90 -6.71 3.27
C LEU A 242 17.07 -5.22 2.92
N HIS A 243 15.99 -4.57 2.52
CA HIS A 243 16.00 -3.21 2.00
C HIS A 243 15.76 -2.14 3.08
N ASN A 244 15.32 -2.54 4.28
CA ASN A 244 15.07 -1.72 5.47
C ASN A 244 13.88 -0.74 5.35
N VAL A 245 13.20 -0.70 4.22
CA VAL A 245 12.08 0.22 3.96
C VAL A 245 10.96 -0.51 3.23
N GLY A 246 9.80 -0.63 3.89
CA GLY A 246 8.57 -1.14 3.31
C GLY A 246 7.46 -0.11 3.27
N VAL A 247 6.64 -0.14 2.23
CA VAL A 247 5.43 0.69 2.12
C VAL A 247 4.26 -0.20 1.75
N LYS A 248 3.26 -0.25 2.63
CA LYS A 248 2.20 -1.25 2.57
C LYS A 248 0.81 -0.64 2.36
N CYS A 249 0.11 -1.14 1.35
CA CYS A 249 -1.29 -0.90 1.11
C CYS A 249 -2.16 -1.76 2.08
N PRO A 250 -3.34 -1.26 2.50
CA PRO A 250 -4.30 -2.09 3.22
C PRO A 250 -4.72 -3.34 2.45
N THR A 251 -4.88 -4.44 3.19
CA THR A 251 -5.14 -5.81 2.69
C THR A 251 -6.35 -6.41 3.39
N ILE A 252 -7.10 -7.27 2.70
CA ILE A 252 -8.20 -8.03 3.29
C ILE A 252 -7.65 -9.04 4.31
N THR A 253 -8.31 -9.13 5.46
CA THR A 253 -8.24 -10.30 6.34
C THR A 253 -9.56 -11.05 6.19
N PRO A 254 -9.57 -12.25 5.59
CA PRO A 254 -10.81 -12.92 5.21
C PRO A 254 -11.58 -13.43 6.43
N ASP A 255 -12.90 -13.25 6.42
CA ASP A 255 -13.88 -13.97 7.24
C ASP A 255 -14.59 -15.03 6.40
N GLU A 256 -15.60 -15.73 6.95
CA GLU A 256 -16.34 -16.75 6.20
C GLU A 256 -16.98 -16.19 4.92
N ALA A 257 -17.44 -14.94 4.94
CA ALA A 257 -18.04 -14.31 3.77
C ALA A 257 -17.00 -14.02 2.69
N ARG A 258 -15.79 -13.59 3.07
CA ARG A 258 -14.69 -13.37 2.12
C ARG A 258 -14.15 -14.66 1.54
N VAL A 259 -14.09 -15.75 2.31
CA VAL A 259 -13.72 -17.08 1.79
C VAL A 259 -14.67 -17.48 0.66
N LEU A 260 -15.97 -17.27 0.84
CA LEU A 260 -16.97 -17.55 -0.20
C LEU A 260 -16.89 -16.57 -1.37
N GLU A 261 -16.69 -15.27 -1.11
CA GLU A 261 -16.62 -14.23 -2.15
C GLU A 261 -15.48 -14.46 -3.13
N PHE A 262 -14.29 -14.77 -2.62
CA PHE A 262 -13.08 -14.94 -3.44
C PHE A 262 -12.76 -16.41 -3.75
N ASN A 263 -13.61 -17.34 -3.30
CA ASN A 263 -13.39 -18.79 -3.44
C ASN A 263 -12.01 -19.22 -2.91
N LEU A 264 -11.67 -18.77 -1.70
CA LEU A 264 -10.36 -19.01 -1.09
C LEU A 264 -10.20 -20.46 -0.67
N GLN A 265 -8.98 -20.99 -0.76
CA GLN A 265 -8.62 -22.33 -0.30
C GLN A 265 -8.80 -22.48 1.21
N GLN A 266 -8.53 -21.41 1.96
CA GLN A 266 -8.76 -21.33 3.40
C GLN A 266 -8.91 -19.90 3.89
N MET A 267 -9.31 -19.75 5.16
CA MET A 267 -9.35 -18.46 5.84
C MET A 267 -7.93 -18.06 6.27
N TRP A 268 -7.20 -17.40 5.38
CA TRP A 268 -5.83 -16.95 5.63
C TRP A 268 -5.73 -15.99 6.82
N PRO A 269 -4.62 -16.02 7.58
CA PRO A 269 -4.40 -15.10 8.68
C PRO A 269 -4.24 -13.66 8.18
N SER A 270 -4.25 -12.68 9.09
CA SER A 270 -4.01 -11.29 8.73
C SER A 270 -2.57 -11.08 8.23
N CYS A 271 -2.43 -10.55 7.01
CA CYS A 271 -1.13 -10.18 6.43
C CYS A 271 -0.36 -9.21 7.34
N GLY A 272 -1.04 -8.20 7.91
CA GLY A 272 -0.43 -7.25 8.84
C GLY A 272 0.15 -7.93 10.09
N THR A 273 -0.58 -8.89 10.68
CA THR A 273 -0.07 -9.67 11.82
C THR A 273 1.13 -10.50 11.42
N LEU A 274 1.10 -11.18 10.28
CA LEU A 274 2.21 -12.02 9.83
C LEU A 274 3.48 -11.19 9.58
N LEU A 275 3.37 -10.05 8.89
CA LEU A 275 4.48 -9.12 8.66
C LEU A 275 5.06 -8.62 9.99
N ARG A 276 4.21 -8.20 10.94
CA ARG A 276 4.64 -7.73 12.26
C ARG A 276 5.34 -8.83 13.06
N THR A 277 4.83 -10.06 13.01
CA THR A 277 5.48 -11.20 13.65
C THR A 277 6.85 -11.50 13.06
N LYS A 278 7.02 -11.34 11.74
CA LYS A 278 8.30 -11.61 11.04
C LYS A 278 9.32 -10.48 11.15
N LEU A 279 8.86 -9.24 11.23
CA LEU A 279 9.71 -8.05 11.35
C LEU A 279 10.05 -7.73 12.82
N ASP A 280 9.25 -8.22 13.77
CA ASP A 280 9.35 -7.97 15.21
C ASP A 280 9.53 -6.48 15.53
N GLY A 281 8.44 -5.70 15.57
CA GLY A 281 8.54 -4.27 15.79
C GLY A 281 7.37 -3.66 16.56
N THR A 282 7.52 -2.36 16.86
CA THR A 282 6.48 -1.55 17.48
C THR A 282 5.74 -0.76 16.42
N MET A 283 4.42 -0.85 16.40
CA MET A 283 3.61 -0.08 15.46
C MET A 283 3.28 1.29 16.05
N PHE A 284 3.88 2.35 15.50
CA PHE A 284 3.58 3.72 15.87
C PHE A 284 2.51 4.29 14.94
N THR A 285 1.36 4.61 15.50
CA THR A 285 0.26 5.22 14.77
C THR A 285 0.09 6.68 15.22
N ALA A 286 0.17 7.61 14.26
CA ALA A 286 0.09 9.03 14.52
C ALA A 286 -1.01 9.70 13.67
N PRO A 287 -1.78 10.64 14.24
CA PRO A 287 -2.76 11.40 13.49
C PRO A 287 -2.10 12.45 12.60
N ILE A 288 -2.64 12.65 11.41
CA ILE A 288 -2.33 13.75 10.50
C ILE A 288 -3.16 14.94 10.96
N THR A 289 -2.50 15.89 11.64
CA THR A 289 -3.18 17.05 12.21
C THR A 289 -3.33 18.16 11.17
N ILE A 290 -4.57 18.61 10.96
CA ILE A 290 -4.89 19.69 10.01
C ILE A 290 -5.74 20.73 10.75
N THR A 291 -5.31 21.99 10.71
CA THR A 291 -5.86 23.07 11.56
C THR A 291 -7.35 23.35 11.37
N ASN A 292 -7.89 23.17 10.17
CA ASN A 292 -9.30 23.43 9.86
C ASN A 292 -10.18 22.18 9.92
N ILE A 293 -9.65 21.02 10.36
CA ILE A 293 -10.43 19.81 10.62
C ILE A 293 -10.75 19.76 12.13
N PRO A 294 -12.04 19.87 12.52
CA PRO A 294 -12.43 19.77 13.92
C PRO A 294 -12.11 18.41 14.51
N ARG A 295 -11.72 18.42 15.78
CA ARG A 295 -11.46 17.23 16.59
C ARG A 295 -12.69 16.94 17.45
N TYR A 296 -13.03 15.67 17.61
CA TYR A 296 -14.16 15.27 18.46
C TYR A 296 -13.87 15.45 19.95
N ILE A 297 -12.58 15.48 20.32
CA ILE A 297 -12.12 15.91 21.64
C ILE A 297 -11.37 17.23 21.45
N PRO A 298 -12.03 18.39 21.63
CA PRO A 298 -11.46 19.70 21.26
C PRO A 298 -10.16 20.07 21.99
N GLY A 299 -9.96 19.53 23.21
CA GLY A 299 -8.76 19.80 24.01
C GLY A 299 -7.49 19.17 23.46
N TRP A 300 -7.57 18.15 22.59
CA TRP A 300 -6.40 17.54 21.98
C TRP A 300 -5.80 18.49 20.96
N GLU A 301 -4.86 19.35 21.36
CA GLU A 301 -4.22 20.35 20.49
C GLU A 301 -3.00 19.77 19.77
N LYS A 302 -2.25 18.89 20.44
CA LYS A 302 -1.05 18.22 19.94
C LYS A 302 -1.35 16.75 19.59
N PRO A 303 -0.59 16.10 18.69
CA PRO A 303 -0.82 14.70 18.33
C PRO A 303 -0.63 13.77 19.53
N ILE A 304 -1.37 12.67 19.55
CA ILE A 304 -1.16 11.54 20.47
C ILE A 304 -0.66 10.39 19.60
N ILE A 305 0.57 9.94 19.84
CA ILE A 305 1.17 8.86 19.06
C ILE A 305 1.00 7.55 19.82
N LEU A 306 0.40 6.55 19.20
CA LEU A 306 0.16 5.24 19.81
C LEU A 306 1.29 4.29 19.41
N GLY A 307 2.08 3.82 20.38
CA GLY A 307 3.07 2.77 20.17
C GLY A 307 2.46 1.42 20.57
N ARG A 308 1.95 0.66 19.61
CA ARG A 308 1.37 -0.67 19.84
C ARG A 308 2.44 -1.75 19.81
N HIS A 309 2.51 -2.55 20.87
CA HIS A 309 3.28 -3.79 20.88
C HIS A 309 2.65 -4.82 19.92
N ALA A 310 3.35 -5.19 18.86
CA ALA A 310 2.76 -5.99 17.79
C ALA A 310 2.90 -7.52 17.95
N GLN A 311 3.30 -8.00 19.12
CA GLN A 311 3.59 -9.42 19.39
C GLN A 311 2.78 -9.97 20.57
N GLY A 312 2.56 -11.29 20.56
CA GLY A 312 1.95 -12.02 21.66
C GLY A 312 0.53 -11.57 22.00
N ASP A 313 0.19 -11.74 23.28
CA ASP A 313 -1.12 -11.43 23.85
C ASP A 313 -2.27 -12.08 23.06
N ILE A 314 -3.42 -11.41 22.96
CA ILE A 314 -4.58 -11.92 22.21
C ILE A 314 -4.29 -12.14 20.71
N GLY A 315 -3.26 -11.48 20.16
CA GLY A 315 -2.91 -11.59 18.74
C GLY A 315 -2.35 -12.97 18.37
N GLN A 316 -1.88 -13.72 19.36
CA GLN A 316 -1.36 -15.09 19.22
C GLN A 316 -1.95 -16.02 20.28
N ALA A 317 -3.18 -15.72 20.74
CA ALA A 317 -3.85 -16.53 21.74
C ALA A 317 -4.40 -17.84 21.16
N CYS A 318 -4.34 -18.90 21.95
CA CYS A 318 -5.01 -20.16 21.68
C CYS A 318 -6.38 -20.18 22.37
N GLN A 319 -7.40 -20.71 21.70
CA GLN A 319 -8.77 -20.73 22.21
C GLN A 319 -9.38 -22.13 22.12
N LEU A 320 -10.24 -22.46 23.08
CA LEU A 320 -11.05 -23.68 23.08
C LEU A 320 -12.49 -23.36 23.44
N VAL A 321 -13.43 -24.15 22.90
CA VAL A 321 -14.85 -24.11 23.24
C VAL A 321 -15.28 -25.50 23.69
N SER A 322 -16.02 -25.57 24.79
CA SER A 322 -16.62 -26.82 25.29
C SER A 322 -18.07 -26.58 25.69
N SER A 323 -18.96 -27.54 25.44
CA SER A 323 -20.34 -27.52 25.95
C SER A 323 -20.52 -28.35 27.23
N ALA A 324 -19.46 -29.04 27.66
CA ALA A 324 -19.49 -29.99 28.78
C ALA A 324 -18.79 -29.44 30.03
N ALA A 325 -19.15 -30.00 31.18
CA ALA A 325 -18.41 -29.79 32.42
C ALA A 325 -16.96 -30.29 32.27
N GLY A 326 -15.99 -29.59 32.86
CA GLY A 326 -14.57 -29.91 32.70
C GLY A 326 -13.66 -28.98 33.48
N THR A 327 -12.38 -29.33 33.58
CA THR A 327 -11.36 -28.50 34.27
C THR A 327 -10.48 -27.81 33.24
N PHE A 328 -10.35 -26.50 33.34
CA PHE A 328 -9.37 -25.73 32.56
C PHE A 328 -8.11 -25.49 33.40
N ARG A 329 -6.96 -25.93 32.88
CA ARG A 329 -5.63 -25.79 33.47
C ARG A 329 -4.70 -25.04 32.53
N LEU A 330 -3.78 -24.26 33.10
CA LEU A 330 -2.58 -23.80 32.44
C LEU A 330 -1.42 -24.68 32.90
N VAL A 331 -0.68 -25.22 31.96
CA VAL A 331 0.48 -26.09 32.24
C VAL A 331 1.69 -25.50 31.51
N PHE A 332 2.78 -25.29 32.23
CA PHE A 332 4.08 -24.96 31.68
C PHE A 332 5.00 -26.15 31.89
N GLU A 333 5.44 -26.76 30.79
CA GLU A 333 6.37 -27.87 30.78
C GLU A 333 7.71 -27.34 30.25
N PRO A 334 8.75 -27.22 31.09
CA PRO A 334 10.06 -26.82 30.60
C PRO A 334 10.61 -27.91 29.67
N ASP A 335 11.23 -27.48 28.57
CA ASP A 335 12.08 -28.36 27.76
C ASP A 335 13.16 -28.98 28.67
N GLY A 336 13.54 -30.25 28.47
CA GLY A 336 14.44 -31.03 29.36
C GLY A 336 15.85 -30.44 29.62
N ASP A 337 16.94 -31.19 29.41
CA ASP A 337 18.32 -30.71 29.65
C ASP A 337 18.81 -29.61 28.65
N GLY A 338 17.91 -28.76 28.15
CA GLY A 338 18.22 -27.61 27.32
C GLY A 338 18.93 -26.50 28.11
N ALA A 339 19.85 -25.80 27.46
CA ALA A 339 20.55 -24.66 28.06
C ALA A 339 19.53 -23.57 28.45
N GLY A 340 19.28 -23.40 29.76
CA GLY A 340 18.30 -22.46 30.31
C GLY A 340 17.17 -23.10 31.11
N SER A 341 16.97 -24.41 30.99
CA SER A 341 15.87 -25.15 31.63
C SER A 341 16.30 -25.98 32.84
N ALA A 342 17.62 -26.09 33.09
CA ALA A 342 18.17 -26.90 34.17
C ALA A 342 17.67 -26.42 35.54
N GLY A 343 16.86 -27.26 36.20
CA GLY A 343 16.29 -26.99 37.53
C GLY A 343 14.97 -26.21 37.52
N VAL A 344 14.36 -25.98 36.36
CA VAL A 344 12.98 -25.45 36.27
C VAL A 344 12.00 -26.62 36.42
N GLU A 345 11.10 -26.54 37.40
CA GLU A 345 10.04 -27.54 37.59
C GLU A 345 8.82 -27.22 36.71
N SER A 346 8.09 -28.27 36.28
CA SER A 346 6.79 -28.11 35.62
C SER A 346 5.82 -27.35 36.52
N GLN A 347 5.05 -26.44 35.93
CA GLN A 347 4.07 -25.63 36.65
C GLN A 347 2.66 -25.96 36.16
N GLU A 348 1.72 -26.12 37.07
CA GLU A 348 0.30 -26.32 36.76
C GLU A 348 -0.54 -25.37 37.61
N ALA A 349 -1.49 -24.69 36.97
CA ALA A 349 -2.49 -23.86 37.63
C ALA A 349 -3.89 -24.18 37.10
N VAL A 350 -4.81 -24.53 38.01
CA VAL A 350 -6.23 -24.64 37.67
C VAL A 350 -6.82 -23.24 37.53
N VAL A 351 -7.30 -22.91 36.34
CA VAL A 351 -7.91 -21.60 36.05
C VAL A 351 -9.38 -21.62 36.44
N HIS A 352 -10.12 -22.65 36.03
CA HIS A 352 -11.55 -22.76 36.29
C HIS A 352 -12.06 -24.20 36.22
N GLN A 353 -13.16 -24.46 36.94
CA GLN A 353 -13.92 -25.71 36.85
C GLN A 353 -15.29 -25.40 36.23
N PHE A 354 -15.48 -25.77 34.97
CA PHE A 354 -16.75 -25.63 34.27
C PHE A 354 -17.78 -26.65 34.77
N THR A 355 -19.02 -26.19 34.95
CA THR A 355 -20.19 -27.01 35.26
C THR A 355 -20.94 -27.40 33.97
N ALA A 356 -22.10 -28.05 34.11
CA ALA A 356 -22.95 -28.38 32.97
C ALA A 356 -23.36 -27.08 32.21
N GLY A 357 -23.04 -27.02 30.92
CA GLY A 357 -23.18 -25.82 30.09
C GLY A 357 -21.87 -25.39 29.41
N GLY A 358 -20.73 -25.85 29.93
CA GLY A 358 -19.42 -25.59 29.33
C GLY A 358 -19.02 -24.11 29.33
N GLY A 359 -18.23 -23.70 28.34
CA GLY A 359 -17.75 -22.32 28.18
C GLY A 359 -16.63 -22.20 27.15
N VAL A 360 -15.92 -21.07 27.22
CA VAL A 360 -14.78 -20.75 26.37
C VAL A 360 -13.52 -20.59 27.21
N MET A 361 -12.37 -20.93 26.64
CA MET A 361 -11.06 -20.87 27.27
C MET A 361 -10.09 -20.15 26.35
N MET A 362 -9.16 -19.41 26.94
CA MET A 362 -8.11 -18.70 26.19
C MET A 362 -6.79 -18.74 26.96
N GLY A 363 -5.72 -19.05 26.26
CA GLY A 363 -4.35 -18.91 26.72
C GLY A 363 -3.58 -17.93 25.84
N MET A 364 -2.78 -17.06 26.44
CA MET A 364 -1.92 -16.11 25.73
C MET A 364 -0.57 -16.00 26.41
N TYR A 365 0.43 -15.48 25.69
CA TYR A 365 1.79 -15.35 26.18
C TYR A 365 2.45 -14.09 25.63
N ASN A 366 3.56 -13.72 26.26
CA ASN A 366 4.52 -12.79 25.71
C ASN A 366 5.93 -13.20 26.15
N THR A 367 6.97 -12.69 25.49
CA THR A 367 8.36 -13.02 25.80
C THR A 367 9.08 -11.81 26.37
N ARG A 368 10.08 -12.05 27.23
CA ARG A 368 10.91 -10.97 27.77
C ARG A 368 11.61 -10.17 26.67
N GLU A 369 12.19 -10.88 25.71
CA GLU A 369 12.88 -10.29 24.56
C GLU A 369 11.97 -9.35 23.76
N SER A 370 10.74 -9.78 23.44
CA SER A 370 9.81 -8.93 22.69
C SER A 370 9.36 -7.70 23.48
N VAL A 371 9.19 -7.82 24.79
CA VAL A 371 8.86 -6.69 25.67
C VAL A 371 10.03 -5.71 25.79
N GLU A 372 11.27 -6.20 25.83
CA GLU A 372 12.49 -5.38 25.81
C GLU A 372 12.64 -4.63 24.47
N ASN A 373 12.41 -5.31 23.34
CA ASN A 373 12.39 -4.70 22.01
C ASN A 373 11.30 -3.63 21.90
N PHE A 374 10.09 -3.91 22.40
CA PHE A 374 8.99 -2.96 22.45
C PHE A 374 9.36 -1.70 23.25
N ALA A 375 9.92 -1.88 24.45
CA ALA A 375 10.38 -0.80 25.30
C ALA A 375 11.46 0.05 24.62
N LYS A 376 12.48 -0.59 24.04
CA LYS A 376 13.54 0.06 23.28
C LYS A 376 12.96 0.94 22.17
N CYS A 377 12.11 0.38 21.31
CA CYS A 377 11.48 1.14 20.23
C CYS A 377 10.68 2.34 20.75
N CYS A 378 9.94 2.20 21.85
CA CYS A 378 9.19 3.31 22.46
C CYS A 378 10.08 4.42 23.02
N PHE A 379 11.16 4.08 23.73
CA PHE A 379 12.07 5.08 24.29
C PHE A 379 12.81 5.86 23.20
N GLU A 380 13.34 5.16 22.21
CA GLU A 380 14.06 5.77 21.10
C GLU A 380 13.12 6.67 20.29
N HIS A 381 11.90 6.19 19.98
CA HIS A 381 10.88 7.02 19.32
C HIS A 381 10.50 8.27 20.13
N ALA A 382 10.45 8.18 21.46
CA ALA A 382 10.20 9.33 22.32
C ALA A 382 11.35 10.34 22.35
N LEU A 383 12.60 9.88 22.34
CA LEU A 383 13.77 10.76 22.21
C LEU A 383 13.79 11.51 20.88
N HIS A 384 13.32 10.83 19.83
CA HIS A 384 13.27 11.36 18.48
C HIS A 384 12.17 12.40 18.25
N GLU A 385 10.96 12.08 18.69
CA GLU A 385 9.84 13.02 18.61
C GLU A 385 9.96 14.14 19.66
N GLU A 386 10.89 14.01 20.61
CA GLU A 386 11.04 14.87 21.78
C GLU A 386 9.73 14.96 22.57
N LEU A 387 9.06 13.80 22.75
CA LEU A 387 7.77 13.69 23.43
C LEU A 387 7.87 12.83 24.70
N PRO A 388 7.13 13.16 25.77
CA PRO A 388 7.03 12.29 26.94
C PRO A 388 6.37 10.94 26.58
N LEU A 389 6.74 9.90 27.30
CA LEU A 389 6.32 8.52 27.07
C LEU A 389 5.46 7.99 28.22
N TYR A 390 4.31 7.43 27.90
CA TYR A 390 3.44 6.75 28.85
C TYR A 390 3.28 5.27 28.49
N LEU A 391 3.48 4.37 29.46
CA LEU A 391 3.08 2.96 29.34
C LEU A 391 1.80 2.73 30.15
N SER A 392 0.80 2.09 29.55
CA SER A 392 -0.40 1.68 30.28
C SER A 392 -0.58 0.18 30.36
N THR A 393 -0.98 -0.31 31.53
CA THR A 393 -1.27 -1.75 31.76
C THR A 393 -2.43 -1.94 32.74
N LYS A 394 -2.85 -3.19 32.98
CA LYS A 394 -3.72 -3.58 34.08
C LYS A 394 -2.98 -4.39 35.15
N ARG A 395 -1.76 -3.97 35.54
CA ARG A 395 -0.91 -4.61 36.57
C ARG A 395 -1.63 -4.89 37.90
N SER A 396 -2.62 -4.09 38.28
CA SER A 396 -3.43 -4.33 39.49
C SER A 396 -4.24 -5.64 39.44
N THR A 397 -4.60 -6.09 38.24
CA THR A 397 -5.29 -7.37 37.98
C THR A 397 -4.29 -8.44 37.52
N LEU A 398 -3.49 -8.15 36.49
CA LEU A 398 -2.53 -9.07 35.90
C LEU A 398 -1.14 -8.95 36.55
N LYS A 399 -1.07 -9.33 37.83
CA LYS A 399 0.11 -9.05 38.67
C LYS A 399 1.42 -9.63 38.14
N ALA A 400 1.43 -10.83 37.58
CA ALA A 400 2.66 -11.41 37.02
C ALA A 400 2.88 -10.93 35.58
N TYR A 401 1.87 -11.11 34.73
CA TYR A 401 1.95 -10.85 33.30
C TYR A 401 2.29 -9.39 32.98
N ASP A 402 1.54 -8.43 33.54
CA ASP A 402 1.78 -7.02 33.26
C ASP A 402 2.97 -6.46 34.05
N SER A 403 3.41 -7.11 35.14
CA SER A 403 4.65 -6.70 35.80
C SER A 403 5.87 -6.89 34.92
N LEU A 404 5.88 -7.90 34.03
CA LEU A 404 6.97 -8.04 33.06
C LEU A 404 7.15 -6.77 32.23
N PHE A 405 6.06 -6.19 31.72
CA PHE A 405 6.09 -4.94 30.97
C PHE A 405 6.58 -3.77 31.82
N VAL A 406 5.95 -3.57 32.98
CA VAL A 406 6.25 -2.42 33.84
C VAL A 406 7.69 -2.47 34.35
N ASP A 407 8.12 -3.61 34.86
CA ASP A 407 9.45 -3.76 35.43
C ASP A 407 10.54 -3.65 34.35
N THR A 408 10.27 -4.14 33.12
CA THR A 408 11.19 -4.00 31.98
C THR A 408 11.34 -2.54 31.56
N PHE A 409 10.24 -1.83 31.33
CA PHE A 409 10.28 -0.41 30.96
C PHE A 409 10.95 0.43 32.05
N GLU A 410 10.61 0.20 33.32
CA GLU A 410 11.19 0.95 34.43
C GLU A 410 12.70 0.70 34.54
N ASN A 411 13.14 -0.56 34.45
CA ASN A 411 14.56 -0.89 34.49
C ASN A 411 15.32 -0.21 33.35
N MET A 412 14.85 -0.35 32.10
CA MET A 412 15.48 0.28 30.94
C MET A 412 15.50 1.80 31.04
N TYR A 413 14.43 2.41 31.54
CA TYR A 413 14.38 3.85 31.77
C TYR A 413 15.47 4.27 32.75
N GLN A 414 15.54 3.66 33.94
CA GLN A 414 16.51 4.04 34.96
C GLN A 414 17.96 3.78 34.54
N THR A 415 18.23 2.72 33.77
CA THR A 415 19.61 2.34 33.41
C THR A 415 20.13 3.00 32.14
N HIS A 416 19.29 3.27 31.14
CA HIS A 416 19.74 3.71 29.81
C HIS A 416 19.12 5.04 29.36
N TYR A 417 17.86 5.30 29.67
CA TYR A 417 17.12 6.39 29.01
C TYR A 417 16.86 7.63 29.87
N LYS A 418 16.98 7.53 31.20
CA LYS A 418 16.67 8.63 32.10
C LYS A 418 17.47 9.90 31.80
N GLN A 419 18.80 9.78 31.69
CA GLN A 419 19.64 10.94 31.38
C GLN A 419 19.29 11.58 30.02
N PRO A 420 19.23 10.83 28.89
CA PRO A 420 18.81 11.39 27.60
C PRO A 420 17.41 12.04 27.59
N PHE A 421 16.48 11.54 28.40
CA PHE A 421 15.14 12.11 28.57
C PHE A 421 15.18 13.43 29.36
N GLU A 422 15.91 13.47 30.48
CA GLU A 422 16.09 14.66 31.31
C GLU A 422 16.78 15.79 30.53
N GLU A 423 17.78 15.48 29.69
CA GLU A 423 18.46 16.43 28.81
C GLU A 423 17.52 17.10 27.78
N ARG A 424 16.47 16.39 27.34
CA ARG A 424 15.42 16.87 26.43
C ARG A 424 14.20 17.44 27.15
N GLY A 425 14.16 17.39 28.48
CA GLY A 425 13.02 17.86 29.27
C GLY A 425 11.75 17.01 29.14
N ILE A 426 11.88 15.75 28.75
CA ILE A 426 10.79 14.77 28.64
C ILE A 426 10.91 13.70 29.73
N TRP A 427 9.86 12.91 29.95
CA TRP A 427 9.80 11.90 31.01
C TRP A 427 9.14 10.61 30.54
N PHE A 428 9.38 9.54 31.29
CA PHE A 428 8.64 8.28 31.19
C PHE A 428 7.75 8.10 32.41
N GLN A 429 6.54 7.58 32.21
CA GLN A 429 5.65 7.22 33.30
C GLN A 429 4.79 5.99 32.99
N HIS A 430 4.71 5.07 33.94
CA HIS A 430 3.70 4.01 33.94
C HIS A 430 2.39 4.48 34.59
N LEU A 431 1.26 4.13 33.98
CA LEU A 431 -0.08 4.34 34.53
C LEU A 431 -0.93 3.09 34.41
N LEU A 432 -1.94 2.94 35.28
CA LEU A 432 -2.98 1.94 35.04
C LEU A 432 -3.85 2.39 33.85
N ILE A 433 -4.25 1.45 32.99
CA ILE A 433 -4.98 1.75 31.75
C ILE A 433 -6.24 2.60 31.98
N ASN A 434 -6.98 2.34 33.06
CA ASN A 434 -8.18 3.11 33.42
C ASN A 434 -7.87 4.55 33.86
N GLU A 435 -6.68 4.80 34.40
CA GLU A 435 -6.21 6.15 34.72
C GLU A 435 -5.70 6.85 33.45
N MET A 436 -4.94 6.13 32.63
CA MET A 436 -4.39 6.65 31.38
C MET A 436 -5.48 7.14 30.43
N VAL A 437 -6.53 6.34 30.18
CA VAL A 437 -7.65 6.77 29.31
C VAL A 437 -8.34 8.04 29.84
N ALA A 438 -8.46 8.17 31.16
CA ALA A 438 -9.07 9.36 31.78
C ALA A 438 -8.16 10.59 31.68
N GLN A 439 -6.83 10.40 31.79
CA GLN A 439 -5.84 11.44 31.59
C GLN A 439 -5.78 11.90 30.13
N VAL A 440 -5.81 10.95 29.18
CA VAL A 440 -5.79 11.23 27.74
C VAL A 440 -6.95 12.14 27.34
N ILE A 441 -8.19 11.84 27.78
CA ILE A 441 -9.37 12.68 27.48
C ILE A 441 -9.21 14.11 28.01
N LYS A 442 -8.52 14.30 29.14
CA LYS A 442 -8.31 15.61 29.78
C LYS A 442 -7.04 16.33 29.31
N SER A 443 -6.19 15.67 28.54
CA SER A 443 -4.90 16.18 28.13
C SER A 443 -5.01 17.13 26.92
N ASN A 444 -3.91 17.82 26.63
CA ASN A 444 -3.77 18.58 25.39
C ASN A 444 -3.08 17.77 24.27
N GLY A 445 -2.96 16.45 24.43
CA GLY A 445 -2.10 15.60 23.60
C GLY A 445 -0.61 15.88 23.79
N GLY A 446 0.22 15.50 22.81
CA GLY A 446 1.66 15.78 22.78
C GLY A 446 2.48 14.79 23.60
N PHE A 447 2.21 13.50 23.42
CA PHE A 447 2.93 12.41 24.08
C PHE A 447 2.84 11.13 23.24
N ILE A 448 3.75 10.20 23.50
CA ILE A 448 3.66 8.83 23.01
C ILE A 448 3.00 7.97 24.09
N TRP A 449 2.05 7.16 23.67
CA TRP A 449 1.34 6.20 24.50
C TRP A 449 1.71 4.78 24.03
N ALA A 450 2.62 4.15 24.78
CA ALA A 450 2.94 2.74 24.65
C ALA A 450 1.78 1.87 25.18
N CYS A 451 1.21 1.08 24.28
CA CYS A 451 0.09 0.20 24.53
C CYS A 451 0.47 -1.25 24.25
N LYS A 452 -0.02 -2.16 25.09
CA LYS A 452 -0.05 -3.60 24.78
C LYS A 452 -0.83 -3.86 23.50
N ASN A 453 -0.69 -5.06 22.95
CA ASN A 453 -1.21 -5.38 21.61
C ASN A 453 -2.70 -5.02 21.43
N HIS A 454 -3.57 -5.51 22.31
CA HIS A 454 -5.01 -5.25 22.22
C HIS A 454 -5.36 -3.79 22.47
N ASP A 455 -4.78 -3.19 23.52
CA ASP A 455 -5.05 -1.80 23.89
C ASP A 455 -4.66 -0.88 22.73
N GLY A 456 -3.50 -1.11 22.10
CA GLY A 456 -3.01 -0.32 20.98
C GLY A 456 -3.88 -0.45 19.74
N ASP A 457 -4.41 -1.65 19.48
CA ASP A 457 -5.35 -1.90 18.38
C ASP A 457 -6.61 -1.03 18.55
N VAL A 458 -7.33 -1.20 19.66
CA VAL A 458 -8.61 -0.52 19.93
C VAL A 458 -8.43 0.99 20.08
N LEU A 459 -7.38 1.43 20.79
CA LEU A 459 -7.18 2.84 21.10
C LEU A 459 -6.63 3.62 19.91
N SER A 460 -5.92 2.98 18.98
CA SER A 460 -5.46 3.66 17.77
C SER A 460 -6.64 4.14 16.92
N ASP A 461 -7.69 3.32 16.75
CA ASP A 461 -8.92 3.69 16.06
C ASP A 461 -9.68 4.81 16.80
N LEU A 462 -9.75 4.75 18.13
CA LEU A 462 -10.39 5.79 18.94
C LEU A 462 -9.65 7.12 18.78
N VAL A 463 -8.32 7.12 18.84
CA VAL A 463 -7.51 8.32 18.63
C VAL A 463 -7.66 8.82 17.20
N ALA A 464 -7.59 7.96 16.19
CA ALA A 464 -7.82 8.33 14.79
C ALA A 464 -9.15 9.05 14.59
N GLN A 465 -10.23 8.49 15.13
CA GLN A 465 -11.56 9.10 15.09
C GLN A 465 -11.61 10.39 15.89
N GLY A 466 -10.96 10.46 17.06
CA GLY A 466 -10.89 11.66 17.89
C GLY A 466 -10.23 12.86 17.20
N PHE A 467 -9.27 12.60 16.31
CA PHE A 467 -8.60 13.60 15.48
C PHE A 467 -9.30 13.90 14.14
N GLY A 468 -10.44 13.26 13.85
CA GLY A 468 -11.32 13.61 12.73
C GLY A 468 -11.78 12.38 11.94
N SER A 469 -10.87 11.77 11.18
CA SER A 469 -11.19 10.64 10.29
C SER A 469 -10.12 9.57 10.37
N PRO A 470 -10.47 8.27 10.26
CA PRO A 470 -9.49 7.19 10.07
C PRO A 470 -8.56 7.40 8.87
N GLY A 471 -9.02 8.14 7.85
CA GLY A 471 -8.20 8.54 6.69
C GLY A 471 -7.07 9.53 7.03
N LEU A 472 -7.08 10.12 8.23
CA LEU A 472 -6.07 11.03 8.77
C LEU A 472 -5.16 10.34 9.78
N MET A 473 -4.88 9.05 9.60
CA MET A 473 -4.01 8.29 10.48
C MET A 473 -3.04 7.46 9.64
N VAL A 474 -1.78 7.42 10.06
CA VAL A 474 -0.73 6.64 9.39
C VAL A 474 0.10 5.92 10.43
N SER A 475 0.40 4.68 10.09
CA SER A 475 1.07 3.71 10.95
C SER A 475 2.47 3.43 10.43
N THR A 476 3.40 3.22 11.35
CA THR A 476 4.80 2.93 11.05
C THR A 476 5.30 1.84 12.00
N LEU A 477 5.55 0.66 11.46
CA LEU A 477 6.23 -0.41 12.16
C LEU A 477 7.71 -0.09 12.22
N VAL A 478 8.24 0.01 13.43
CA VAL A 478 9.65 0.29 13.69
C VAL A 478 10.28 -0.94 14.32
N CYS A 479 11.32 -1.47 13.68
CA CYS A 479 12.04 -2.65 14.14
C CYS A 479 13.15 -2.26 15.14
N PRO A 480 13.55 -3.17 16.05
CA PRO A 480 14.51 -2.90 17.13
C PRO A 480 15.96 -2.73 16.65
N ASP A 481 16.24 -3.04 15.37
CA ASP A 481 17.53 -2.80 14.72
C ASP A 481 17.83 -1.31 14.52
N GLY A 482 16.83 -0.44 14.71
CA GLY A 482 16.93 1.00 14.55
C GLY A 482 16.99 1.47 13.09
N LYS A 483 16.84 0.55 12.14
CA LYS A 483 17.02 0.82 10.71
C LYS A 483 15.83 0.39 9.87
N THR A 484 15.21 -0.74 10.18
CA THR A 484 14.12 -1.30 9.38
C THR A 484 12.79 -0.69 9.80
N LEU A 485 12.04 -0.17 8.82
CA LEU A 485 10.65 0.24 9.05
C LEU A 485 9.72 -0.09 7.89
N MET A 486 8.46 -0.23 8.23
CA MET A 486 7.37 -0.41 7.28
C MET A 486 6.23 0.55 7.60
N THR A 487 5.81 1.36 6.63
CA THR A 487 4.67 2.28 6.79
C THR A 487 3.41 1.70 6.19
N GLU A 488 2.25 1.96 6.79
CA GLU A 488 0.95 1.61 6.25
C GLU A 488 -0.10 2.68 6.57
N ALA A 489 -1.18 2.72 5.78
CA ALA A 489 -2.34 3.52 6.13
C ALA A 489 -2.98 2.98 7.44
N GLY A 490 -3.44 3.86 8.32
CA GLY A 490 -4.04 3.46 9.61
C GLY A 490 -5.44 2.86 9.52
N HIS A 491 -5.95 2.57 8.33
CA HIS A 491 -7.31 2.08 8.09
C HIS A 491 -7.34 0.86 7.16
N GLY A 492 -8.49 0.18 7.06
CA GLY A 492 -8.71 -0.97 6.18
C GLY A 492 -8.90 -0.61 4.69
N THR A 493 -9.38 -1.57 3.91
CA THR A 493 -9.44 -1.54 2.43
C THR A 493 -10.59 -0.72 1.83
N VAL A 494 -11.45 -0.16 2.69
CA VAL A 494 -12.62 0.68 2.33
C VAL A 494 -13.62 -0.05 1.39
N THR A 495 -13.96 -1.29 1.73
CA THR A 495 -14.86 -2.19 0.97
C THR A 495 -16.14 -1.51 0.47
N LYS A 496 -16.81 -0.70 1.31
CA LYS A 496 -18.05 -0.02 0.93
C LYS A 496 -17.88 0.86 -0.32
N HIS A 497 -16.77 1.60 -0.39
CA HIS A 497 -16.47 2.45 -1.53
C HIS A 497 -16.03 1.60 -2.73
N TYR A 498 -15.32 0.50 -2.49
CA TYR A 498 -14.99 -0.45 -3.55
C TYR A 498 -16.24 -1.04 -4.21
N ARG A 499 -17.28 -1.40 -3.45
CA ARG A 499 -18.56 -1.85 -4.02
C ARG A 499 -19.23 -0.78 -4.89
N ALA A 500 -19.14 0.49 -4.50
CA ALA A 500 -19.63 1.60 -5.31
C ALA A 500 -18.84 1.73 -6.62
N PHE A 501 -17.51 1.68 -6.52
CA PHE A 501 -16.63 1.66 -7.67
C PHE A 501 -16.93 0.49 -8.64
N GLN A 502 -17.15 -0.72 -8.13
CA GLN A 502 -17.52 -1.90 -8.93
C GLN A 502 -18.84 -1.70 -9.71
N ARG A 503 -19.75 -0.84 -9.21
CA ARG A 503 -20.99 -0.46 -9.92
C ARG A 503 -20.80 0.72 -10.89
N GLY A 504 -19.58 1.20 -11.09
CA GLY A 504 -19.27 2.38 -11.91
C GLY A 504 -19.60 3.71 -11.23
N GLU A 505 -19.89 3.72 -9.92
CA GLU A 505 -20.15 4.94 -9.17
C GLU A 505 -18.83 5.66 -8.84
N LYS A 506 -18.84 6.99 -8.91
CA LYS A 506 -17.69 7.80 -8.49
C LYS A 506 -17.62 7.83 -6.95
N THR A 507 -16.41 7.70 -6.39
CA THR A 507 -16.19 7.66 -4.94
C THR A 507 -15.44 8.89 -4.43
N SER A 508 -15.64 9.23 -3.15
CA SER A 508 -14.86 10.23 -2.42
C SER A 508 -14.19 9.53 -1.24
N THR A 509 -13.17 8.74 -1.55
CA THR A 509 -12.34 8.04 -0.57
C THR A 509 -11.13 8.91 -0.26
N ASN A 510 -10.82 9.08 1.03
CA ASN A 510 -9.70 9.89 1.48
C ASN A 510 -8.36 9.19 1.18
N PRO A 511 -7.46 9.77 0.36
CA PRO A 511 -6.18 9.15 0.03
C PRO A 511 -5.04 9.56 0.99
N MET A 512 -5.28 10.44 1.97
CA MET A 512 -4.25 11.04 2.82
C MET A 512 -3.35 10.00 3.49
N ALA A 513 -3.92 9.00 4.18
CA ALA A 513 -3.14 7.96 4.84
C ALA A 513 -2.27 7.14 3.86
N CYS A 514 -2.76 6.88 2.64
CA CYS A 514 -1.97 6.17 1.61
C CYS A 514 -0.81 7.05 1.12
N VAL A 515 -1.06 8.33 0.86
CA VAL A 515 -0.01 9.29 0.47
C VAL A 515 1.04 9.44 1.59
N PHE A 516 0.60 9.49 2.84
CA PHE A 516 1.48 9.65 3.99
C PHE A 516 2.28 8.37 4.31
N ALA A 517 1.76 7.19 3.98
CA ALA A 517 2.56 5.97 4.02
C ALA A 517 3.74 6.09 3.05
N TRP A 518 3.49 6.47 1.79
CA TRP A 518 4.54 6.72 0.81
C TRP A 518 5.53 7.80 1.23
N SER A 519 5.08 8.98 1.66
CA SER A 519 5.99 10.06 2.07
C SER A 519 6.89 9.64 3.21
N ARG A 520 6.37 8.92 4.22
CA ARG A 520 7.17 8.48 5.37
C ARG A 520 8.17 7.39 5.02
N ALA A 521 7.79 6.43 4.17
CA ALA A 521 8.73 5.43 3.66
C ALA A 521 9.87 6.11 2.88
N LEU A 522 9.53 7.06 2.00
CA LEU A 522 10.52 7.81 1.21
C LEU A 522 11.40 8.72 2.07
N ALA A 523 10.84 9.35 3.12
CA ALA A 523 11.61 10.16 4.06
C ALA A 523 12.65 9.30 4.80
N HIS A 524 12.30 8.08 5.16
CA HIS A 524 13.23 7.16 5.78
C HIS A 524 14.26 6.61 4.80
N ARG A 525 13.84 6.24 3.58
CA ARG A 525 14.78 5.88 2.50
C ARG A 525 15.80 7.00 2.27
N ALA A 526 15.32 8.25 2.25
CA ALA A 526 16.16 9.42 2.13
C ALA A 526 17.18 9.55 3.27
N LYS A 527 16.77 9.28 4.51
CA LYS A 527 17.70 9.27 5.65
C LYS A 527 18.78 8.20 5.48
N LEU A 528 18.38 6.96 5.17
CA LEU A 528 19.32 5.86 5.01
C LEU A 528 20.30 6.07 3.86
N ASP A 529 19.88 6.79 2.81
CA ASP A 529 20.71 7.09 1.63
C ASP A 529 21.45 8.43 1.72
N GLY A 530 21.21 9.24 2.75
CA GLY A 530 21.70 10.62 2.81
C GLY A 530 21.17 11.51 1.68
N ASN A 531 19.98 11.23 1.15
CA ASN A 531 19.39 11.89 -0.02
C ASN A 531 18.51 13.08 0.39
N GLU A 532 19.11 14.26 0.53
CA GLU A 532 18.40 15.49 0.95
C GLU A 532 17.26 15.90 -0.01
N ARG A 533 17.39 15.64 -1.32
CA ARG A 533 16.34 15.94 -2.30
C ARG A 533 15.10 15.09 -2.07
N LEU A 534 15.28 13.79 -1.80
CA LEU A 534 14.18 12.89 -1.48
C LEU A 534 13.54 13.23 -0.12
N ALA A 535 14.35 13.64 0.87
CA ALA A 535 13.83 14.11 2.16
C ALA A 535 12.98 15.37 1.99
N PHE A 536 13.43 16.33 1.17
CA PHE A 536 12.65 17.52 0.84
C PHE A 536 11.35 17.18 0.09
N PHE A 537 11.42 16.30 -0.91
CA PHE A 537 10.25 15.84 -1.66
C PHE A 537 9.19 15.22 -0.74
N SER A 538 9.62 14.36 0.19
CA SER A 538 8.72 13.67 1.13
C SER A 538 7.96 14.68 2.00
N ARG A 539 8.64 15.71 2.52
CA ARG A 539 8.00 16.82 3.26
C ARG A 539 7.08 17.67 2.38
N ALA A 540 7.52 17.98 1.16
CA ALA A 540 6.73 18.76 0.21
C ALA A 540 5.43 18.06 -0.19
N LEU A 541 5.44 16.72 -0.30
CA LEU A 541 4.27 15.90 -0.56
C LEU A 541 3.24 16.01 0.57
N GLU A 542 3.67 15.90 1.82
CA GLU A 542 2.79 16.09 2.98
C GLU A 542 2.26 17.54 3.08
N GLU A 543 3.13 18.54 2.89
CA GLU A 543 2.77 19.97 2.91
C GLU A 543 1.71 20.28 1.84
N ALA A 544 1.87 19.76 0.62
CA ALA A 544 0.93 19.97 -0.47
C ALA A 544 -0.46 19.42 -0.14
N CYS A 545 -0.52 18.20 0.39
CA CYS A 545 -1.77 17.56 0.78
C CYS A 545 -2.47 18.35 1.91
N ILE A 546 -1.74 18.71 2.97
CA ILE A 546 -2.26 19.51 4.09
C ILE A 546 -2.74 20.88 3.60
N THR A 547 -1.98 21.54 2.72
CA THR A 547 -2.32 22.86 2.16
C THR A 547 -3.62 22.81 1.35
N CYS A 548 -3.82 21.77 0.54
CA CYS A 548 -5.08 21.57 -0.18
C CYS A 548 -6.27 21.48 0.79
N VAL A 549 -6.18 20.64 1.82
CA VAL A 549 -7.25 20.49 2.82
C VAL A 549 -7.50 21.80 3.57
N GLN A 550 -6.45 22.53 3.94
CA GLN A 550 -6.56 23.85 4.56
C GLN A 550 -7.29 24.88 3.68
N ARG A 551 -7.20 24.75 2.35
CA ARG A 551 -7.92 25.59 1.38
C ARG A 551 -9.34 25.11 1.09
N GLY A 552 -9.81 24.07 1.77
CA GLY A 552 -11.16 23.52 1.58
C GLY A 552 -11.24 22.41 0.53
N ILE A 553 -10.11 22.00 -0.07
CA ILE A 553 -10.04 20.93 -1.06
C ILE A 553 -9.84 19.61 -0.33
N MET A 554 -10.92 18.88 -0.09
CA MET A 554 -10.92 17.69 0.77
C MET A 554 -11.95 16.64 0.33
N SER A 555 -11.81 15.41 0.81
CA SER A 555 -12.78 14.33 0.63
C SER A 555 -14.00 14.49 1.54
N LYS A 556 -15.05 13.71 1.26
CA LYS A 556 -16.35 13.81 1.92
C LYS A 556 -16.29 13.58 3.43
N ASP A 557 -15.48 12.63 3.89
CA ASP A 557 -15.27 12.34 5.32
C ASP A 557 -14.71 13.55 6.07
N MET A 558 -13.68 14.21 5.53
CA MET A 558 -13.09 15.42 6.13
C MET A 558 -14.10 16.59 6.13
N ALA A 559 -14.86 16.75 5.04
CA ALA A 559 -15.91 17.76 4.96
C ALA A 559 -17.02 17.52 6.00
N SER A 560 -17.39 16.26 6.24
CA SER A 560 -18.34 15.88 7.30
C SER A 560 -17.81 16.16 8.71
N CYS A 561 -16.50 16.09 8.96
CA CYS A 561 -15.93 16.52 10.23
C CYS A 561 -15.98 18.04 10.40
N ALA A 562 -15.80 18.80 9.30
CA ALA A 562 -15.81 20.26 9.32
C ALA A 562 -17.20 20.88 9.53
N LYS A 563 -18.29 20.19 9.15
CA LYS A 563 -19.68 20.68 9.27
C LYS A 563 -20.66 19.52 9.48
N GLU A 564 -21.71 19.75 10.29
CA GLU A 564 -22.72 18.74 10.68
C GLU A 564 -23.47 18.07 9.50
N SER A 565 -23.49 18.66 8.30
CA SER A 565 -24.12 18.06 7.11
C SER A 565 -23.57 18.66 5.79
N PRO A 566 -22.67 17.97 5.05
CA PRO A 566 -22.29 18.42 3.71
C PRO A 566 -23.35 17.97 2.70
N GLU A 567 -24.47 18.70 2.64
CA GLU A 567 -25.61 18.37 1.77
C GLU A 567 -25.37 18.72 0.27
N SER A 568 -24.31 19.47 -0.07
CA SER A 568 -23.98 19.79 -1.47
C SER A 568 -22.65 19.19 -1.95
N SER A 569 -22.63 18.76 -3.22
CA SER A 569 -21.45 18.25 -3.94
C SER A 569 -20.37 19.29 -4.22
N GLU A 570 -20.56 20.54 -3.79
CA GLU A 570 -19.60 21.64 -3.95
C GLU A 570 -18.58 21.71 -2.80
N GLN A 571 -18.74 20.88 -1.76
CA GLN A 571 -17.99 20.98 -0.50
C GLN A 571 -16.91 19.91 -0.32
N TRP A 572 -16.83 18.95 -1.24
CA TRP A 572 -15.86 17.86 -1.19
C TRP A 572 -15.54 17.39 -2.62
N MET A 573 -14.40 16.71 -2.77
CA MET A 573 -13.91 16.21 -4.04
C MET A 573 -14.01 14.70 -4.15
N LEU A 574 -14.13 14.22 -5.38
CA LEU A 574 -13.96 12.80 -5.68
C LEU A 574 -12.49 12.39 -5.49
N THR A 575 -12.27 11.09 -5.29
CA THR A 575 -10.95 10.52 -4.98
C THR A 575 -9.88 10.95 -5.99
N GLU A 576 -10.19 10.82 -7.29
CA GLU A 576 -9.24 11.17 -8.35
C GLU A 576 -8.99 12.68 -8.44
N ASP A 577 -10.05 13.49 -8.36
CA ASP A 577 -9.94 14.95 -8.43
C ASP A 577 -9.12 15.52 -7.26
N LEU A 578 -9.26 14.92 -6.07
CA LEU A 578 -8.47 15.27 -4.90
C LEU A 578 -6.98 14.95 -5.09
N LEU A 579 -6.66 13.77 -5.65
CA LEU A 579 -5.27 13.41 -5.98
C LEU A 579 -4.68 14.32 -7.07
N ASN A 580 -5.49 14.72 -8.07
CA ASN A 580 -5.08 15.71 -9.06
C ASN A 580 -4.78 17.07 -8.42
N ALA A 581 -5.60 17.51 -7.46
CA ALA A 581 -5.35 18.73 -6.70
C ALA A 581 -4.06 18.66 -5.89
N PHE A 582 -3.80 17.53 -5.21
CA PHE A 582 -2.54 17.30 -4.49
C PHE A 582 -1.33 17.34 -5.43
N ALA A 583 -1.42 16.71 -6.60
CA ALA A 583 -0.34 16.71 -7.60
C ALA A 583 -0.04 18.13 -8.11
N ASN A 584 -1.08 18.96 -8.30
CA ASN A 584 -0.92 20.35 -8.71
C ASN A 584 -0.27 21.21 -7.62
N GLU A 585 -0.71 21.08 -6.37
CA GLU A 585 -0.09 21.81 -5.26
C GLU A 585 1.35 21.34 -5.03
N LEU A 586 1.64 20.05 -5.17
CA LEU A 586 3.00 19.52 -5.04
C LEU A 586 3.97 20.16 -6.04
N ARG A 587 3.56 20.32 -7.31
CA ARG A 587 4.36 21.05 -8.31
C ARG A 587 4.64 22.49 -7.88
N ILE A 588 3.67 23.16 -7.26
CA ILE A 588 3.82 24.52 -6.74
C ILE A 588 4.81 24.54 -5.57
N VAL A 589 4.70 23.60 -4.62
CA VAL A 589 5.58 23.50 -3.45
C VAL A 589 7.02 23.21 -3.88
N LEU A 590 7.23 22.24 -4.79
CA LEU A 590 8.54 21.89 -5.33
C LEU A 590 9.19 23.01 -6.17
N GLY A 591 8.38 23.90 -6.75
CA GLY A 591 8.86 25.07 -7.48
C GLY A 591 9.35 26.24 -6.60
N LYS A 592 9.14 26.18 -5.27
CA LYS A 592 9.66 27.19 -4.35
C LYS A 592 11.14 26.93 -4.05
N PRO A 593 11.98 27.97 -3.90
CA PRO A 593 13.37 27.78 -3.50
C PRO A 593 13.43 27.11 -2.12
N LEU A 594 14.35 26.16 -1.97
CA LEU A 594 14.66 25.49 -0.70
C LEU A 594 14.90 26.54 0.39
N LYS A 595 13.98 26.67 1.34
CA LYS A 595 14.24 27.44 2.56
C LYS A 595 15.33 26.71 3.36
N ALA A 596 16.30 27.44 3.89
CA ALA A 596 17.23 26.91 4.88
C ALA A 596 16.42 26.28 6.03
N THR A 597 16.76 25.04 6.35
CA THR A 597 15.99 24.11 7.17
C THR A 597 15.80 24.59 8.62
N GLU A 598 14.57 24.49 9.13
CA GLU A 598 14.36 23.94 10.48
C GLU A 598 14.63 22.42 10.38
N LYS A 599 15.31 21.84 11.38
CA LYS A 599 15.85 20.47 11.36
C LYS A 599 14.84 19.45 10.80
N ALA A 600 15.32 18.58 9.91
CA ALA A 600 14.56 17.43 9.44
C ALA A 600 14.19 16.54 10.64
N GLN A 601 12.95 16.03 10.69
CA GLN A 601 12.58 14.95 11.60
C GLN A 601 13.51 13.76 11.35
N GLU A 602 14.23 13.37 12.39
CA GLU A 602 15.51 12.68 12.32
C GLU A 602 15.47 11.15 12.37
N THR A 603 14.36 10.41 12.31
CA THR A 603 14.16 8.98 12.72
C THR A 603 14.90 8.46 13.97
N PRO A 604 14.33 7.52 14.74
CA PRO A 604 14.66 7.44 16.16
C PRO A 604 16.00 6.91 16.62
N PHE A 605 16.89 6.56 15.69
CA PHE A 605 18.08 5.78 16.00
C PHE A 605 19.32 6.28 15.26
N ALA A 606 19.49 7.59 15.07
CA ALA A 606 20.79 8.12 14.65
C ALA A 606 21.81 7.94 15.79
N ASP A 607 22.96 7.32 15.46
CA ASP A 607 24.07 6.89 16.32
C ASP A 607 24.30 7.68 17.63
N SER A 608 24.18 6.98 18.76
CA SER A 608 24.93 7.28 20.00
C SER A 608 26.20 6.42 20.04
N GLY A 609 27.16 6.70 19.16
CA GLY A 609 28.25 5.75 18.92
C GLY A 609 29.57 6.31 18.37
N ALA A 610 30.15 7.35 18.98
CA ALA A 610 31.60 7.60 18.89
C ALA A 610 32.07 8.58 19.98
N ASP A 611 32.44 8.07 21.15
CA ASP A 611 33.59 8.56 21.96
C ASP A 611 33.74 7.75 23.27
N VAL A 612 34.04 6.46 23.15
CA VAL A 612 34.61 5.68 24.27
C VAL A 612 35.77 4.83 23.74
N ALA A 613 36.81 5.49 23.22
CA ALA A 613 38.08 4.83 22.89
C ALA A 613 39.26 5.80 22.84
N ALA A 614 39.54 6.55 23.91
CA ALA A 614 40.81 7.28 24.06
C ALA A 614 41.09 7.72 25.51
N ALA A 615 41.23 6.78 26.45
CA ALA A 615 41.79 7.11 27.77
C ALA A 615 42.43 5.91 28.48
N THR A 616 43.35 5.19 27.82
CA THR A 616 44.27 4.25 28.50
C THR A 616 45.63 4.22 27.81
N SER A 617 46.38 5.32 27.90
CA SER A 617 47.86 5.28 27.83
C SER A 617 48.48 6.66 28.15
N ALA A 618 48.76 6.94 29.43
CA ALA A 618 49.80 7.90 29.83
C ALA A 618 50.13 7.81 31.34
N GLY A 619 51.36 7.38 31.65
CA GLY A 619 52.09 7.55 32.94
C GLY A 619 51.73 6.52 34.03
N ALA A 620 52.57 5.62 34.53
CA ALA A 620 54.03 5.51 34.54
C ALA A 620 54.77 6.77 35.02
N GLU A 621 54.61 7.10 36.31
CA GLU A 621 55.68 7.30 37.31
C GLU A 621 55.08 7.38 38.72
#